data_AF-A0A2M9TJH2-F1
#
_entry.id   AF-A0A2M9TJH2-F1
#
_cell.length_a   1.000
_cell.length_b   1.000
_cell.length_c   1.000
_cell.angle_alpha   90.00
_cell.angle_beta   90.00
_cell.angle_gamma   90.00
#
_symmetry.space_group_name_H-M   'P 1'
#
loop_
_entity.id
_entity.type
_entity.pdbx_description
1 polymer ?
#
loop_
_entity_poly.entity_id
_entity_poly.type
_entity_poly.pdbx_seq_one_letter_code
_entity_poly.pdbx_strand_id
1 'polypeptide(L)'
;MNSRQCFITILCAVGCITGSAVYAAEAAHDTGPMQSFTRLPQDELKTPGNQIKLFKYWTLARCGATLSKQAGSAALEEDWSNTAAAYLEYSSVPLQANEAAQALVDQFLKNTTRSGSTGGSYESMKCIDLFNSKALDALAAKYIKP
;
A
#
# COMPACT_ATOMS: atom_id res chain seq x y z
N MET A 1 -6.34 73.30 2.65
CA MET A 1 -6.90 73.11 4.01
C MET A 1 -6.66 71.66 4.43
N ASN A 2 -5.95 71.50 5.55
CA ASN A 2 -5.73 70.33 6.42
C ASN A 2 -5.32 69.00 5.78
N SER A 3 -4.06 68.55 5.86
CA SER A 3 -3.24 68.25 7.05
C SER A 3 -3.84 67.16 7.95
N ARG A 4 -3.22 65.98 7.95
CA ARG A 4 -2.57 65.41 9.14
C ARG A 4 -1.84 64.10 8.83
N GLN A 5 -0.52 64.18 8.96
CA GLN A 5 0.36 63.05 9.23
C GLN A 5 0.04 62.47 10.61
N CYS A 6 0.10 61.15 10.75
CA CYS A 6 0.29 60.50 12.06
C CYS A 6 1.55 59.64 11.98
N PHE A 7 2.62 60.15 12.59
CA PHE A 7 3.76 59.38 13.05
C PHE A 7 3.34 58.57 14.29
N ILE A 8 3.60 57.26 14.32
CA ILE A 8 3.84 56.53 15.58
C ILE A 8 5.10 55.68 15.43
N THR A 9 6.16 56.24 16.00
CA THR A 9 7.32 55.71 16.72
C THR A 9 7.45 54.19 16.88
N ILE A 10 8.63 53.71 16.45
CA ILE A 10 9.31 52.46 16.79
C ILE A 10 9.60 52.39 18.30
N LEU A 11 9.42 51.25 18.97
CA LEU A 11 10.42 50.72 19.92
C LEU A 11 10.11 49.28 20.38
N CYS A 12 11.15 48.42 20.25
CA CYS A 12 11.54 47.28 21.10
C CYS A 12 10.55 46.10 21.27
N ALA A 13 10.95 44.84 21.42
CA ALA A 13 12.20 44.12 21.34
C ALA A 13 11.82 42.63 21.46
N VAL A 14 12.83 41.76 21.39
CA VAL A 14 12.81 40.34 21.76
C VAL A 14 12.38 39.40 20.63
N GLY A 15 13.42 38.88 19.97
CA GLY A 15 13.29 37.70 19.16
C GLY A 15 12.98 36.47 19.99
N CYS A 16 12.20 35.59 19.39
CA CYS A 16 12.24 34.15 19.60
C CYS A 16 12.09 33.51 18.21
N ILE A 17 13.16 33.56 17.41
CA ILE A 17 13.31 32.61 16.31
C ILE A 17 13.86 31.34 16.96
N THR A 18 12.98 30.43 17.36
CA THR A 18 13.37 29.02 17.49
C THR A 18 12.27 28.17 16.86
N GLY A 19 12.68 27.44 15.82
CA GLY A 19 11.80 26.78 14.88
C GLY A 19 10.92 25.74 15.55
N SER A 20 9.61 25.89 15.34
CA SER A 20 8.60 24.87 15.65
C SER A 20 7.62 24.69 14.48
N ALA A 21 8.10 24.87 13.25
CA ALA A 21 7.31 24.63 12.03
C ALA A 21 8.05 23.82 10.96
N VAL A 22 9.36 23.58 11.13
CA VAL A 22 10.19 22.85 10.14
C VAL A 22 10.08 21.33 10.30
N TYR A 23 9.58 20.82 11.43
CA TYR A 23 9.54 19.38 11.73
C TYR A 23 8.19 18.71 11.42
N ALA A 24 7.23 19.44 10.84
CA ALA A 24 5.93 18.89 10.45
C ALA A 24 5.79 18.64 8.93
N ALA A 25 6.86 18.87 8.15
CA ALA A 25 6.86 18.64 6.71
C ALA A 25 7.53 17.32 6.28
N GLU A 26 8.26 16.65 7.18
CA GLU A 26 9.13 15.50 6.84
C GLU A 26 8.49 14.12 7.07
N ALA A 27 7.15 14.05 7.06
CA ALA A 27 6.42 12.78 7.14
C ALA A 27 5.39 12.59 6.00
N ALA A 28 5.43 13.46 4.98
CA ALA A 28 4.86 13.09 3.69
C ALA A 28 5.91 12.22 2.99
N HIS A 29 5.76 10.90 3.09
CA HIS A 29 6.42 10.00 2.13
C HIS A 29 6.16 10.56 0.74
N ASP A 30 7.23 10.83 -0.01
CA ASP A 30 7.16 11.21 -1.42
C ASP A 30 6.23 10.22 -2.14
N THR A 31 5.03 10.67 -2.47
CA THR A 31 4.02 9.87 -3.20
C THR A 31 4.13 10.14 -4.69
N GLY A 32 5.34 10.45 -5.18
CA GLY A 32 5.67 10.54 -6.60
C GLY A 32 4.84 9.53 -7.41
N PRO A 33 4.38 9.93 -8.61
CA PRO A 33 3.27 9.28 -9.31
C PRO A 33 3.45 7.77 -9.28
N MET A 34 2.43 7.04 -8.81
CA MET A 34 2.49 5.58 -8.70
C MET A 34 2.83 4.99 -10.07
N GLN A 35 4.11 4.70 -10.27
CA GLN A 35 4.62 4.13 -11.51
C GLN A 35 4.06 2.72 -11.57
N SER A 36 3.30 2.43 -12.64
CA SER A 36 2.93 1.04 -12.93
C SER A 36 4.21 0.23 -13.11
N PHE A 37 4.29 -0.97 -12.54
CA PHE A 37 5.46 -1.85 -12.69
C PHE A 37 5.80 -2.10 -14.17
N THR A 38 4.82 -2.00 -15.06
CA THR A 38 5.00 -2.12 -16.52
C THR A 38 5.89 -1.03 -17.13
N ARG A 39 6.15 0.06 -16.42
CA ARG A 39 6.98 1.18 -16.88
C ARG A 39 8.33 1.27 -16.19
N LEU A 40 8.57 0.45 -15.18
CA LEU A 40 9.83 0.46 -14.46
C LEU A 40 10.91 -0.26 -15.29
N PRO A 41 12.16 0.26 -15.30
CA PRO A 41 13.31 -0.45 -15.81
C PRO A 41 13.48 -1.83 -15.14
N GLN A 42 14.01 -2.80 -15.90
CA GLN A 42 14.15 -4.19 -15.44
C GLN A 42 15.05 -4.35 -14.21
N ASP A 43 16.09 -3.53 -14.08
CA ASP A 43 16.96 -3.47 -12.91
C ASP A 43 16.22 -2.91 -11.69
N GLU A 44 15.37 -1.89 -11.88
CA GLU A 44 14.55 -1.33 -10.81
C GLU A 44 13.50 -2.34 -10.31
N LEU A 45 12.87 -3.09 -11.22
CA LEU A 45 11.94 -4.16 -10.88
C LEU A 45 12.58 -5.23 -10.00
N LYS A 46 13.85 -5.55 -10.23
CA LYS A 46 14.58 -6.60 -9.50
C LYS A 46 15.04 -6.20 -8.10
N THR A 47 14.90 -4.93 -7.73
CA THR A 47 15.23 -4.51 -6.36
C THR A 47 14.38 -5.26 -5.35
N PRO A 48 14.93 -5.65 -4.18
CA PRO A 48 14.17 -6.37 -3.15
C PRO A 48 12.88 -5.65 -2.74
N GLY A 49 12.93 -4.31 -2.62
CA GLY A 49 11.75 -3.51 -2.29
C GLY A 49 10.63 -3.64 -3.32
N ASN A 50 10.94 -3.62 -4.62
CA ASN A 50 9.92 -3.79 -5.65
C ASN A 50 9.46 -5.24 -5.78
N GLN A 51 10.33 -6.22 -5.55
CA GLN A 51 9.92 -7.64 -5.49
C GLN A 51 8.96 -7.91 -4.33
N ILE A 52 9.18 -7.28 -3.16
CA ILE A 52 8.23 -7.33 -2.04
C ILE A 52 6.88 -6.74 -2.45
N LYS A 53 6.86 -5.58 -3.11
CA LYS A 53 5.60 -4.96 -3.57
C LYS A 53 4.88 -5.86 -4.57
N LEU A 54 5.56 -6.35 -5.61
CA LEU A 54 5.00 -7.26 -6.61
C LEU A 54 4.39 -8.51 -5.96
N PHE A 55 5.09 -9.13 -5.01
CA PHE A 55 4.60 -10.28 -4.27
C PHE A 55 3.35 -9.98 -3.43
N LYS A 56 3.32 -8.82 -2.74
CA LYS A 56 2.17 -8.41 -1.95
C LYS A 56 0.96 -8.08 -2.83
N TYR A 57 1.16 -7.40 -3.96
CA TYR A 57 0.08 -7.12 -4.92
C TYR A 57 -0.43 -8.37 -5.61
N TRP A 58 0.46 -9.30 -5.98
CA TRP A 58 0.09 -10.62 -6.45
C TRP A 58 -0.81 -11.34 -5.43
N THR A 59 -0.42 -11.31 -4.14
CA THR A 59 -1.18 -11.95 -3.06
C THR A 59 -2.57 -11.31 -2.89
N LEU A 60 -2.65 -9.98 -2.94
CA LEU A 60 -3.93 -9.25 -2.90
C LEU A 60 -4.84 -9.66 -4.07
N ALA A 61 -4.30 -9.71 -5.28
CA ALA A 61 -5.05 -10.09 -6.46
C ALA A 61 -5.55 -11.55 -6.39
N ARG A 62 -4.72 -12.47 -5.88
CA ARG A 62 -5.14 -13.86 -5.62
C ARG A 62 -6.23 -13.97 -4.55
N CYS A 63 -6.17 -13.14 -3.52
CA CYS A 63 -7.23 -13.05 -2.52
C CYS A 63 -8.55 -12.57 -3.15
N GLY A 64 -8.49 -11.51 -3.97
CA GLY A 64 -9.62 -11.03 -4.76
C GLY A 64 -10.24 -12.10 -5.66
N ALA A 65 -9.42 -12.81 -6.44
CA ALA A 65 -9.88 -13.89 -7.31
C ALA A 65 -10.58 -15.01 -6.52
N THR A 66 -10.01 -15.39 -5.36
CA THR A 66 -10.58 -16.42 -4.48
C THR A 66 -11.95 -15.99 -3.94
N LEU A 67 -12.09 -14.72 -3.53
CA LEU A 67 -13.37 -14.16 -3.09
C LEU A 67 -14.40 -14.09 -4.22
N SER A 68 -14.00 -13.63 -5.40
CA SER A 68 -14.87 -13.55 -6.57
C SER A 68 -15.41 -14.91 -6.97
N LYS A 69 -14.56 -15.94 -6.91
CA LYS A 69 -14.97 -17.33 -7.09
C LYS A 69 -15.99 -17.78 -6.05
N GLN A 70 -15.73 -17.51 -4.76
CA GLN A 70 -16.65 -17.84 -3.66
C GLN A 70 -18.00 -17.12 -3.80
N ALA A 71 -18.01 -15.91 -4.36
CA ALA A 71 -19.21 -15.14 -4.66
C ALA A 71 -19.90 -15.55 -5.97
N GLY A 72 -19.35 -16.51 -6.72
CA GLY A 72 -19.92 -16.97 -7.99
C GLY A 72 -19.75 -15.97 -9.16
N SER A 73 -18.83 -15.02 -9.05
CA SER A 73 -18.57 -14.02 -10.09
C SER A 73 -17.38 -14.41 -10.97
N ALA A 74 -17.65 -15.09 -12.09
CA ALA A 74 -16.63 -15.52 -13.04
C ALA A 74 -15.85 -14.34 -13.65
N ALA A 75 -16.54 -13.24 -14.01
CA ALA A 75 -15.90 -12.07 -14.60
C ALA A 75 -14.90 -11.40 -13.64
N LEU A 76 -15.24 -11.33 -12.35
CA LEU A 76 -14.31 -10.79 -11.35
C LEU A 76 -13.20 -11.77 -11.00
N GLU A 77 -13.49 -13.08 -10.97
CA GLU A 77 -12.45 -14.11 -10.78
C GLU A 77 -11.39 -14.02 -11.88
N GLU A 78 -11.82 -13.86 -13.13
CA GLU A 78 -10.95 -13.70 -14.29
C GLU A 78 -10.11 -12.42 -14.22
N ASP A 79 -10.74 -11.27 -13.97
CA ASP A 79 -10.04 -9.99 -13.87
C ASP A 79 -8.96 -9.99 -12.78
N TRP A 80 -9.30 -10.47 -11.58
CA TRP A 80 -8.34 -10.59 -10.49
C TRP A 80 -7.24 -11.62 -10.78
N SER A 81 -7.57 -12.71 -11.48
CA SER A 81 -6.57 -13.71 -11.88
C SER A 81 -5.60 -13.16 -12.92
N ASN A 82 -6.08 -12.41 -13.90
CA ASN A 82 -5.26 -11.73 -14.90
C ASN A 82 -4.38 -10.65 -14.24
N THR A 83 -4.93 -9.92 -13.28
CA THR A 83 -4.17 -8.96 -12.47
C THR A 83 -3.05 -9.65 -11.68
N ALA A 84 -3.33 -10.80 -11.05
CA ALA A 84 -2.29 -11.58 -10.38
C ALA A 84 -1.22 -12.06 -11.37
N ALA A 85 -1.61 -12.55 -12.55
CA ALA A 85 -0.67 -12.97 -13.58
C ALA A 85 0.26 -11.83 -14.03
N ALA A 86 -0.26 -10.62 -14.18
CA ALA A 86 0.54 -9.44 -14.54
C ALA A 86 1.60 -9.11 -13.47
N TYR A 87 1.29 -9.23 -12.18
CA TYR A 87 2.31 -9.06 -11.13
C TYR A 87 3.33 -10.20 -11.11
N LEU A 88 2.91 -11.42 -11.45
CA LEU A 88 3.79 -12.59 -11.51
C LEU A 88 4.82 -12.45 -12.64
N GLU A 89 4.45 -11.84 -13.77
CA GLU A 89 5.33 -11.62 -14.93
C GLU A 89 6.63 -10.88 -14.56
N TYR A 90 6.56 -9.92 -13.64
CA TYR A 90 7.70 -9.12 -13.19
C TYR A 90 8.34 -9.64 -11.90
N SER A 91 7.76 -10.68 -11.30
CA SER A 91 8.24 -11.27 -10.06
C SER A 91 9.36 -12.26 -10.33
N SER A 92 10.46 -12.14 -9.58
CA SER A 92 11.53 -13.14 -9.49
C SER A 92 11.38 -14.04 -8.26
N VAL A 93 10.31 -13.86 -7.49
CA VAL A 93 10.03 -14.66 -6.30
C VAL A 93 9.74 -16.11 -6.69
N PRO A 94 10.31 -17.11 -5.98
CA PRO A 94 10.12 -18.51 -6.32
C PRO A 94 8.66 -18.97 -6.14
N LEU A 95 8.23 -19.95 -6.95
CA LEU A 95 6.88 -20.52 -6.93
C LEU A 95 6.41 -20.93 -5.53
N GLN A 96 7.32 -21.48 -4.70
CA GLN A 96 7.01 -21.91 -3.33
C GLN A 96 6.55 -20.74 -2.43
N ALA A 97 6.99 -19.51 -2.72
CA ALA A 97 6.51 -18.34 -2.01
C ALA A 97 5.05 -18.03 -2.39
N ASN A 98 4.72 -18.13 -3.69
CA ASN A 98 3.37 -17.91 -4.21
C ASN A 98 2.39 -18.97 -3.68
N GLU A 99 2.80 -20.25 -3.67
CA GLU A 99 2.01 -21.33 -3.08
C GLU A 99 1.76 -21.10 -1.58
N ALA A 100 2.80 -20.69 -0.84
CA ALA A 100 2.66 -20.37 0.58
C ALA A 100 1.76 -19.14 0.81
N ALA A 101 1.81 -18.14 -0.07
CA ALA A 101 0.94 -16.98 0.01
C ALA A 101 -0.52 -17.34 -0.32
N GLN A 102 -0.76 -18.24 -1.29
CA GLN A 102 -2.10 -18.76 -1.56
C GLN A 102 -2.65 -19.54 -0.36
N ALA A 103 -1.84 -20.39 0.29
CA ALA A 103 -2.26 -21.06 1.51
C ALA A 103 -2.59 -20.07 2.63
N LEU A 104 -1.83 -18.97 2.74
CA LEU A 104 -2.11 -17.89 3.68
C LEU A 104 -3.42 -17.16 3.35
N VAL A 105 -3.71 -16.90 2.06
CA VAL A 105 -5.00 -16.37 1.58
C VAL A 105 -6.15 -17.25 2.06
N ASP A 106 -6.08 -18.55 1.78
CA ASP A 106 -7.15 -19.50 2.14
C ASP A 106 -7.38 -19.54 3.65
N GLN A 107 -6.30 -19.51 4.43
CA GLN A 107 -6.36 -19.43 5.89
C GLN A 107 -7.01 -18.13 6.37
N PHE A 108 -6.65 -16.99 5.80
CA PHE A 108 -7.16 -15.69 6.20
C PHE A 108 -8.66 -15.56 5.89
N LEU A 109 -9.07 -15.98 4.69
CA LEU A 109 -10.48 -15.93 4.27
C LEU A 109 -11.37 -16.81 5.17
N LYS A 110 -10.87 -17.99 5.54
CA LYS A 110 -11.58 -18.95 6.41
C LYS A 110 -11.69 -18.48 7.87
N ASN A 111 -10.61 -17.93 8.43
CA ASN A 111 -10.51 -17.72 9.88
C ASN A 111 -10.76 -16.28 10.32
N THR A 112 -10.74 -15.32 9.39
CA THR A 112 -10.95 -13.91 9.71
C THR A 112 -12.43 -13.57 9.59
N THR A 113 -12.99 -12.97 10.63
CA THR A 113 -14.33 -12.36 10.59
C THR A 113 -14.20 -10.85 10.56
N ARG A 114 -15.03 -10.18 9.76
CA ARG A 114 -15.11 -8.71 9.68
C ARG A 114 -16.54 -8.23 9.73
N SER A 115 -16.71 -7.07 10.35
CA SER A 115 -17.99 -6.41 10.57
C SER A 115 -17.80 -4.90 10.51
N GLY A 116 -18.86 -4.19 10.17
CA GLY A 116 -18.94 -2.74 10.24
C GLY A 116 -20.34 -2.30 10.64
N SER A 117 -20.54 -1.00 10.78
CA SER A 117 -21.83 -0.42 11.17
C SER A 117 -22.88 -0.44 10.05
N THR A 118 -22.46 -0.65 8.80
CA THR A 118 -23.34 -0.81 7.65
C THR A 118 -23.69 -2.29 7.47
N GLY A 119 -24.90 -2.60 6.96
CA GLY A 119 -25.23 -3.97 6.59
C GLY A 119 -24.42 -4.44 5.39
N GLY A 120 -23.97 -5.71 5.39
CA GLY A 120 -23.26 -6.32 4.26
C GLY A 120 -22.16 -7.30 4.67
N SER A 121 -21.50 -7.90 3.67
CA SER A 121 -20.30 -8.70 3.87
C SER A 121 -19.04 -7.83 3.74
N TYR A 122 -18.01 -8.18 4.50
CA TYR A 122 -16.75 -7.44 4.56
C TYR A 122 -15.58 -8.30 4.08
N GLU A 123 -15.83 -9.15 3.10
CA GLU A 123 -14.86 -10.13 2.61
C GLU A 123 -13.61 -9.46 2.02
N SER A 124 -13.79 -8.39 1.23
CA SER A 124 -12.66 -7.61 0.69
C SER A 124 -11.78 -7.00 1.79
N MET A 125 -12.34 -6.68 2.96
CA MET A 125 -11.58 -6.18 4.11
C MET A 125 -10.58 -7.23 4.62
N LYS A 126 -10.93 -8.52 4.56
CA LYS A 126 -10.00 -9.60 4.92
C LYS A 126 -8.76 -9.61 4.01
N CYS A 127 -8.94 -9.39 2.71
CA CYS A 127 -7.82 -9.29 1.76
C CYS A 127 -6.95 -8.06 1.99
N ILE A 128 -7.56 -6.92 2.32
CA ILE A 128 -6.83 -5.69 2.67
C ILE A 128 -6.03 -5.90 3.96
N ASP A 129 -6.59 -6.56 4.96
CA ASP A 129 -5.88 -6.86 6.20
C ASP A 129 -4.73 -7.84 5.98
N LEU A 130 -4.93 -8.86 5.15
CA LEU A 130 -3.86 -9.78 4.75
C LEU A 130 -2.72 -9.03 4.06
N PHE A 131 -3.04 -8.13 3.13
CA PHE A 131 -2.07 -7.29 2.42
C PHE A 131 -1.21 -6.46 3.39
N ASN A 132 -1.79 -6.00 4.50
CA ASN A 132 -1.10 -5.22 5.54
C ASN A 132 -0.61 -6.07 6.73
N SER A 133 -0.67 -7.40 6.63
CA SER A 133 -0.38 -8.28 7.77
C SER A 133 1.11 -8.55 7.94
N LYS A 134 1.54 -8.64 9.21
CA LYS A 134 2.88 -9.13 9.57
C LYS A 134 3.16 -10.54 9.05
N ALA A 135 2.12 -11.36 8.88
CA ALA A 135 2.26 -12.71 8.34
C ALA A 135 2.72 -12.68 6.88
N LEU A 136 2.11 -11.82 6.05
CA LEU A 136 2.53 -11.65 4.67
C LEU A 136 3.91 -10.98 4.58
N ASP A 137 4.21 -10.01 5.45
CA ASP A 137 5.54 -9.37 5.51
C ASP A 137 6.64 -10.39 5.88
N ALA A 138 6.38 -11.25 6.87
CA ALA A 138 7.30 -12.32 7.26
C ALA A 138 7.50 -13.35 6.13
N LEU A 139 6.43 -13.65 5.38
CA LEU A 139 6.51 -14.54 4.24
C LEU A 139 7.36 -13.93 3.12
N ALA A 140 7.18 -12.64 2.82
CA ALA A 140 8.01 -11.92 1.87
C ALA A 140 9.49 -11.93 2.30
N ALA A 141 9.79 -11.61 3.56
CA ALA A 141 11.16 -11.61 4.10
C ALA A 141 11.84 -12.99 4.06
N LYS A 142 11.06 -14.08 4.13
CA LYS A 142 11.59 -15.45 4.02
C LYS A 142 12.13 -15.77 2.61
N TYR A 143 11.46 -15.26 1.58
CA TYR A 143 11.76 -15.64 0.18
C TYR A 143 12.47 -14.55 -0.62
N ILE A 144 12.42 -13.30 -0.15
CA ILE A 144 13.00 -12.14 -0.83
C ILE A 144 14.12 -11.62 0.05
N LYS A 145 15.36 -11.84 -0.39
CA LYS A 145 16.53 -11.31 0.31
C LYS A 145 16.64 -9.80 0.06
N PRO A 146 16.86 -8.99 1.12
CA PRO A 146 17.17 -7.57 0.96
C PRO A 146 18.52 -7.32 0.29
#